data_AF-A0A529L135-F1
#
_entry.id   AF-A0A529L135-F1
#
_cell.length_a   1.000
_cell.length_b   1.000
_cell.length_c   1.000
_cell.angle_alpha   90.00
_cell.angle_beta   90.00
_cell.angle_gamma   90.00
#
_symmetry.space_group_name_H-M   'P 1'
#
loop_
_entity.id
_entity.type
_entity.pdbx_description
1 polymer ?
#
loop_
_entity_poly.entity_id
_entity_poly.type
_entity_poly.pdbx_seq_one_letter_code
_entity_poly.pdbx_strand_id
1 'polypeptide(L)'
;ADLDYDICVLTGDFRAKTFGPFEAALDGVARVRASLRGPLYGVLGNHDTVRMVPALEDMGVRMLMNELEVVERNGERIYLAGIDDAHFFRVDNIEKAAAGVPREAFSILLSHTPEIYRQAVHAGFDVLLAGHTHGGQICLPGGIPITLDSKLP
;
A
#
# COMPACT_ATOMS: atom_id res chain seq x y z
N ALA A 1 5.86 10.57 -21.73
CA ALA A 1 6.78 9.42 -21.85
C ALA A 1 6.24 8.35 -20.93
N ASP A 2 6.21 7.09 -21.36
CA ASP A 2 5.90 5.98 -20.45
C ASP A 2 6.96 5.96 -19.34
N LEU A 3 6.51 5.80 -18.09
CA LEU A 3 7.39 5.73 -16.92
C LEU A 3 8.07 4.35 -16.91
N ASP A 4 9.40 4.31 -16.77
CA ASP A 4 10.14 3.07 -16.57
C ASP A 4 10.25 2.77 -15.07
N TYR A 5 9.86 1.57 -14.66
CA TYR A 5 9.85 1.14 -13.26
C TYR A 5 9.88 -0.40 -13.14
N ASP A 6 10.37 -0.90 -12.01
CA ASP A 6 10.48 -2.34 -11.76
C ASP A 6 9.25 -2.94 -11.10
N ILE A 7 8.67 -2.20 -10.14
CA ILE A 7 7.47 -2.60 -9.41
C ILE A 7 6.55 -1.40 -9.23
N CYS A 8 5.26 -1.65 -9.08
CA CYS A 8 4.28 -0.66 -8.67
C CYS A 8 3.61 -1.11 -7.37
N VAL A 9 3.30 -0.16 -6.49
CA VAL A 9 2.69 -0.42 -5.19
C VAL A 9 1.41 0.42 -5.04
N LEU A 10 0.36 -0.17 -4.50
CA LEU A 10 -0.95 0.45 -4.26
C LEU A 10 -1.27 0.40 -2.76
N THR A 11 -1.33 1.55 -2.11
CA THR A 11 -1.43 1.63 -0.66
C THR A 11 -2.88 1.79 -0.18
N GLY A 12 -3.84 1.11 -0.80
CA GLY A 12 -5.25 1.08 -0.37
C GLY A 12 -6.12 2.27 -0.81
N ASP A 13 -7.35 2.26 -0.32
CA ASP A 13 -8.47 3.15 -0.69
C ASP A 13 -8.84 3.06 -2.17
N PHE A 14 -9.04 1.83 -2.64
CA PHE A 14 -9.55 1.56 -3.99
C PHE A 14 -10.99 2.06 -4.16
N ARG A 15 -11.77 2.12 -3.08
CA ARG A 15 -13.13 2.66 -3.09
C ARG A 15 -13.34 3.79 -2.08
N ALA A 16 -14.30 4.66 -2.36
CA ALA A 16 -14.60 5.83 -1.53
C ALA A 16 -15.44 5.54 -0.27
N LYS A 17 -16.33 4.53 -0.29
CA LYS A 17 -17.25 4.24 0.82
C LYS A 17 -16.85 2.96 1.52
N THR A 18 -16.97 2.91 2.85
CA THR A 18 -16.73 1.70 3.67
C THR A 18 -17.85 0.66 3.54
N PHE A 19 -18.93 0.93 2.80
CA PHE A 19 -20.04 0.01 2.60
C PHE A 19 -20.67 0.19 1.20
N GLY A 20 -21.46 -0.81 0.81
CA GLY A 20 -22.14 -0.83 -0.49
C GLY A 20 -21.35 -1.56 -1.59
N PRO A 21 -21.86 -1.51 -2.83
CA PRO A 21 -21.23 -2.13 -3.99
C PRO A 21 -19.84 -1.52 -4.26
N PHE A 22 -18.92 -2.34 -4.74
CA PHE A 22 -17.53 -1.97 -5.03
C PHE A 22 -17.09 -2.37 -6.45
N GLU A 23 -17.99 -2.94 -7.24
CA GLU A 23 -17.74 -3.44 -8.59
C GLU A 23 -17.24 -2.31 -9.51
N ALA A 24 -17.85 -1.13 -9.44
CA ALA A 24 -17.40 0.04 -10.19
C ALA A 24 -15.99 0.51 -9.80
N ALA A 25 -15.58 0.30 -8.54
CA ALA A 25 -14.21 0.59 -8.10
C ALA A 25 -13.23 -0.42 -8.69
N LEU A 26 -13.58 -1.71 -8.69
CA LEU A 26 -12.79 -2.76 -9.35
C LEU A 26 -12.68 -2.53 -10.86
N ASP A 27 -13.74 -2.11 -11.53
CA ASP A 27 -13.68 -1.71 -12.94
C ASP A 27 -12.70 -0.54 -13.16
N GLY A 28 -12.64 0.38 -12.20
CA GLY A 28 -11.66 1.47 -12.16
C GLY A 28 -10.22 0.94 -12.05
N VAL A 29 -9.98 0.06 -11.09
CA VAL A 29 -8.68 -0.58 -10.89
C VAL A 29 -8.26 -1.37 -12.15
N ALA A 30 -9.17 -2.09 -12.79
CA ALA A 30 -8.89 -2.84 -14.02
C ALA A 30 -8.42 -1.92 -15.15
N ARG A 31 -9.02 -0.73 -15.31
CA ARG A 31 -8.58 0.27 -16.30
C ARG A 31 -7.19 0.82 -15.99
N VAL A 32 -6.90 1.11 -14.73
CA VAL A 32 -5.56 1.57 -14.31
C VAL A 32 -4.55 0.45 -14.53
N ARG A 33 -4.87 -0.77 -14.09
CA ARG A 33 -4.04 -1.98 -14.23
C ARG A 33 -3.61 -2.22 -15.68
N ALA A 34 -4.48 -1.96 -16.66
CA ALA A 34 -4.17 -2.11 -18.08
C ALA A 34 -3.05 -1.17 -18.56
N SER A 35 -2.81 -0.06 -17.84
CA SER A 35 -1.74 0.89 -18.14
C SER A 35 -0.47 0.61 -17.32
N LEU A 36 -0.55 -0.25 -16.31
CA LEU A 36 0.58 -0.66 -15.48
C LEU A 36 1.26 -1.90 -16.07
N ARG A 37 2.59 -1.91 -16.02
CA ARG A 37 3.47 -3.03 -16.38
C ARG A 37 4.16 -3.59 -15.14
N GLY A 38 4.73 -4.78 -15.25
CA GLY A 38 5.52 -5.41 -14.20
C GLY A 38 4.71 -5.91 -12.99
N PRO A 39 5.40 -6.40 -11.94
CA PRO A 39 4.80 -6.78 -10.66
C PRO A 39 4.08 -5.62 -9.99
N LEU A 40 2.92 -5.92 -9.42
CA LEU A 40 2.06 -4.97 -8.74
C LEU A 40 1.75 -5.51 -7.35
N TYR A 41 2.02 -4.72 -6.32
CA TYR A 41 1.79 -5.08 -4.93
C TYR A 41 0.75 -4.14 -4.31
N GLY A 42 -0.04 -4.62 -3.36
CA GLY A 42 -1.07 -3.81 -2.73
C GLY A 42 -1.30 -4.13 -1.27
N VAL A 43 -1.77 -3.13 -0.53
CA VAL A 43 -2.40 -3.30 0.79
C VAL A 43 -3.82 -2.72 0.73
N LEU A 44 -4.70 -3.16 1.64
CA LEU A 44 -6.05 -2.61 1.72
C LEU A 44 -6.06 -1.30 2.52
N GLY A 45 -6.93 -0.38 2.12
CA GLY A 45 -7.22 0.82 2.90
C GLY A 45 -8.40 0.66 3.84
N ASN A 46 -8.63 1.66 4.68
CA ASN A 46 -9.72 1.62 5.66
C ASN A 46 -11.10 1.64 4.98
N HIS A 47 -11.18 2.09 3.73
CA HIS A 47 -12.41 2.02 2.94
C HIS A 47 -12.61 0.67 2.28
N ASP A 48 -11.56 -0.11 2.06
CA ASP A 48 -11.62 -1.34 1.29
C ASP A 48 -12.15 -2.51 2.13
N THR A 49 -12.67 -3.52 1.45
CA THR A 49 -13.12 -4.75 2.09
C THR A 49 -12.29 -5.92 1.59
N VAL A 50 -11.99 -6.88 2.47
CA VAL A 50 -11.30 -8.13 2.10
C VAL A 50 -12.00 -8.86 0.94
N ARG A 51 -13.30 -8.62 0.72
CA ARG A 51 -14.05 -9.17 -0.42
C ARG A 51 -13.55 -8.69 -1.78
N MET A 52 -12.77 -7.62 -1.84
CA MET A 52 -12.13 -7.12 -3.07
C MET A 52 -10.85 -7.89 -3.41
N VAL A 53 -10.21 -8.52 -2.41
CA VAL A 53 -8.90 -9.19 -2.57
C VAL A 53 -8.90 -10.20 -3.72
N PRO A 54 -9.86 -11.14 -3.84
CA PRO A 54 -9.83 -12.10 -4.94
C PRO A 54 -9.86 -11.44 -6.32
N ALA A 55 -10.65 -10.39 -6.50
CA ALA A 55 -10.73 -9.67 -7.77
C ALA A 55 -9.46 -8.86 -8.06
N LEU A 56 -8.83 -8.27 -7.03
CA LEU A 56 -7.55 -7.57 -7.17
C LEU A 56 -6.42 -8.54 -7.54
N GLU A 57 -6.40 -9.72 -6.91
CA GLU A 57 -5.45 -10.79 -7.21
C GLU A 57 -5.66 -11.38 -8.61
N ASP A 58 -6.92 -11.55 -9.05
CA ASP A 58 -7.25 -11.94 -10.43
C ASP A 58 -6.75 -10.92 -11.46
N MET A 59 -6.63 -9.64 -11.07
CA MET A 59 -6.01 -8.57 -11.88
C MET A 59 -4.48 -8.57 -11.81
N GLY A 60 -3.88 -9.49 -11.04
CA GLY A 60 -2.44 -9.62 -10.86
C GLY A 60 -1.84 -8.66 -9.82
N VAL A 61 -2.66 -8.06 -8.95
CA VAL A 61 -2.17 -7.36 -7.76
C VAL A 61 -1.84 -8.39 -6.69
N ARG A 62 -0.58 -8.47 -6.25
CA ARG A 62 -0.23 -9.26 -5.07
C ARG A 62 -0.58 -8.48 -3.81
N MET A 63 -1.67 -8.89 -3.16
CA MET A 63 -2.10 -8.28 -1.90
C MET A 63 -1.24 -8.80 -0.75
N LEU A 64 -0.59 -7.89 -0.01
CA LEU A 64 0.28 -8.20 1.11
C LEU A 64 -0.46 -7.90 2.42
N MET A 65 -0.90 -8.94 3.13
CA MET A 65 -1.69 -8.80 4.37
C MET A 65 -0.93 -9.35 5.58
N ASN A 66 -0.06 -8.52 6.17
CA ASN A 66 0.93 -8.94 7.17
C ASN A 66 1.87 -10.01 6.61
N GLU A 67 2.39 -9.72 5.42
CA GLU A 67 3.21 -10.61 4.61
C GLU A 67 4.47 -9.89 4.12
N LEU A 68 5.46 -10.70 3.74
CA LEU A 68 6.75 -10.26 3.25
C LEU A 68 6.97 -10.86 1.87
N GLU A 69 7.45 -10.03 0.95
CA GLU A 69 7.90 -10.44 -0.36
C GLU A 69 9.34 -10.00 -0.59
N VAL A 70 10.09 -10.81 -1.34
CA VAL A 70 11.45 -10.48 -1.78
C VAL A 70 11.42 -10.08 -3.25
N VAL A 71 11.71 -8.82 -3.52
CA VAL A 71 11.90 -8.31 -4.88
C VAL A 71 13.37 -8.43 -5.24
N GLU A 72 13.70 -9.24 -6.26
CA GLU A 72 15.07 -9.47 -6.71
C GLU A 72 15.31 -8.88 -8.10
N ARG A 73 16.40 -8.13 -8.26
CA ARG A 73 16.85 -7.60 -9.55
C ARG A 73 18.38 -7.62 -9.61
N ASN A 74 18.94 -8.22 -10.66
CA ASN A 74 20.39 -8.28 -10.89
C ASN A 74 21.20 -8.83 -9.69
N GLY A 75 20.62 -9.74 -8.91
CA GLY A 75 21.25 -10.33 -7.71
C GLY A 75 21.15 -9.48 -6.44
N GLU A 76 20.55 -8.30 -6.52
CA GLU A 76 20.19 -7.47 -5.37
C GLU A 76 18.75 -7.74 -4.93
N ARG A 77 18.47 -7.58 -3.63
CA ARG A 77 17.17 -7.90 -3.04
C ARG A 77 16.63 -6.75 -2.19
N ILE A 78 15.34 -6.47 -2.36
CA ILE A 78 14.56 -5.58 -1.51
C ILE A 78 13.49 -6.42 -0.81
N TYR A 79 13.38 -6.24 0.50
CA TYR A 79 12.37 -6.89 1.33
C TYR A 79 11.14 -5.99 1.44
N LEU A 80 10.10 -6.32 0.69
CA LEU A 80 8.85 -5.56 0.63
C LEU A 80 7.81 -6.21 1.55
N ALA A 81 7.55 -5.57 2.69
CA ALA A 81 6.51 -5.97 3.61
C ALA A 81 5.22 -5.20 3.35
N GLY A 82 4.07 -5.83 3.55
CA GLY A 82 2.78 -5.16 3.63
C GLY A 82 2.04 -5.56 4.89
N ILE A 83 1.48 -4.58 5.59
CA ILE A 83 0.61 -4.81 6.75
C ILE A 83 -0.84 -4.52 6.41
N ASP A 84 -1.73 -5.25 7.08
CA ASP A 84 -3.15 -4.97 7.03
C ASP A 84 -3.47 -3.66 7.77
N ASP A 85 -4.70 -3.17 7.68
CA ASP A 85 -5.06 -1.84 8.19
C ASP A 85 -4.85 -1.70 9.70
N ALA A 86 -3.87 -0.87 10.07
CA ALA A 86 -3.54 -0.54 11.45
C ALA A 86 -4.47 0.51 12.08
N HIS A 87 -5.31 1.17 11.27
CA HIS A 87 -6.15 2.28 11.70
C HIS A 87 -7.57 1.83 12.03
N PHE A 88 -8.37 1.42 11.05
CA PHE A 88 -9.79 1.11 11.27
C PHE A 88 -9.99 -0.32 11.75
N PHE A 89 -9.33 -1.29 11.11
CA PHE A 89 -9.45 -2.70 11.50
C PHE A 89 -8.48 -3.11 12.62
N ARG A 90 -7.34 -2.41 12.78
CA ARG A 90 -6.30 -2.66 13.80
C ARG A 90 -5.81 -4.11 13.81
N VAL A 91 -5.63 -4.65 12.62
CA VAL A 91 -5.19 -6.03 12.37
C VAL A 91 -3.78 -6.08 11.80
N ASP A 92 -3.02 -5.00 11.94
CA ASP A 92 -1.61 -4.95 11.59
C ASP A 92 -0.78 -5.85 12.50
N ASN A 93 0.21 -6.51 11.91
CA ASN A 93 1.17 -7.33 12.62
C ASN A 93 2.56 -7.09 12.02
N ILE A 94 3.16 -5.97 12.43
CA ILE A 94 4.46 -5.50 11.94
C ILE A 94 5.56 -6.50 12.30
N GLU A 95 5.49 -7.12 13.48
CA GLU A 95 6.46 -8.12 13.91
C GLU A 95 6.46 -9.33 13.00
N LYS A 96 5.27 -9.83 12.60
CA LYS A 96 5.14 -10.92 11.63
C LYS A 96 5.68 -10.52 10.26
N ALA A 97 5.36 -9.31 9.80
CA ALA A 97 5.81 -8.82 8.49
C ALA A 97 7.34 -8.61 8.45
N ALA A 98 7.95 -8.24 9.59
CA ALA A 98 9.38 -8.04 9.73
C ALA A 98 10.18 -9.34 10.02
N ALA A 99 9.53 -10.41 10.48
CA ALA A 99 10.22 -11.61 10.98
C ALA A 99 11.17 -12.28 9.97
N GLY A 100 10.92 -12.11 8.67
CA GLY A 100 11.76 -12.67 7.60
C GLY A 100 12.83 -11.71 7.05
N VAL A 101 12.92 -10.48 7.55
CA VAL A 101 13.85 -9.46 7.05
C VAL A 101 15.23 -9.64 7.69
N PRO A 102 16.31 -9.90 6.92
CA PRO A 102 17.66 -9.92 7.46
C PRO A 102 18.06 -8.55 7.99
N ARG A 103 18.80 -8.52 9.11
CA ARG A 103 19.14 -7.29 9.86
C ARG A 103 19.83 -6.17 9.06
N GLU A 104 20.53 -6.53 7.98
CA GLU A 104 21.29 -5.58 7.14
C GLU A 104 20.70 -5.46 5.73
N ALA A 105 19.55 -6.07 5.47
CA ALA A 105 18.89 -5.99 4.18
C ALA A 105 18.01 -4.74 4.09
N PHE A 106 18.01 -4.10 2.92
CA PHE A 106 17.12 -2.98 2.65
C PHE A 106 15.67 -3.43 2.60
N SER A 107 14.80 -2.73 3.32
CA SER A 107 13.40 -3.11 3.50
C SER A 107 12.44 -1.93 3.40
N ILE A 108 11.29 -2.20 2.79
CA ILE A 108 10.20 -1.25 2.58
C ILE A 108 8.95 -1.81 3.24
N LEU A 109 8.26 -1.00 4.04
CA LEU A 109 6.94 -1.30 4.57
C LEU A 109 5.87 -0.56 3.78
N LEU A 110 4.87 -1.30 3.30
CA LEU A 110 3.63 -0.77 2.78
C LEU A 110 2.58 -0.77 3.91
N SER A 111 1.96 0.39 4.12
CA SER A 111 0.80 0.51 4.98
C SER A 111 -0.23 1.40 4.30
N HIS A 112 -1.49 1.29 4.71
CA HIS A 112 -2.44 2.32 4.35
C HIS A 112 -2.23 3.60 5.17
N THR A 113 -1.83 3.48 6.42
CA THR A 113 -1.84 4.56 7.42
C THR A 113 -0.40 4.98 7.79
N PRO A 114 -0.06 6.28 7.77
CA PRO A 114 1.28 6.74 8.15
C PRO A 114 1.56 6.70 9.66
N GLU A 115 0.55 6.58 10.50
CA GLU A 115 0.61 6.65 11.97
C GLU A 115 1.54 5.59 12.58
N ILE A 116 1.80 4.50 11.85
CA ILE A 116 2.66 3.39 12.27
C ILE A 116 4.15 3.64 12.07
N TYR A 117 4.58 4.83 11.65
CA TYR A 117 5.98 5.11 11.36
C TYR A 117 6.94 4.81 12.52
N ARG A 118 6.54 5.01 13.78
CA ARG A 118 7.39 4.70 14.94
C ARG A 118 7.60 3.21 15.09
N GLN A 119 6.54 2.43 14.89
CA GLN A 119 6.60 0.97 14.89
C GLN A 119 7.46 0.47 13.73
N ALA A 120 7.32 1.06 12.54
CA ALA A 120 8.15 0.74 11.38
C ALA A 120 9.65 0.97 11.66
N VAL A 121 9.98 2.13 12.25
CA VAL A 121 11.36 2.46 12.67
C VAL A 121 11.85 1.47 13.74
N HIS A 122 11.01 1.11 14.72
CA HIS A 122 11.39 0.15 15.76
C HIS A 122 11.62 -1.26 15.20
N ALA A 123 10.83 -1.65 14.19
CA ALA A 123 10.97 -2.92 13.49
C ALA A 123 12.14 -2.94 12.50
N GLY A 124 12.80 -1.80 12.28
CA GLY A 124 14.01 -1.69 11.45
C GLY A 124 13.73 -1.53 9.95
N PHE A 125 12.54 -1.09 9.54
CA PHE A 125 12.27 -0.76 8.15
C PHE A 125 12.97 0.53 7.72
N ASP A 126 13.55 0.55 6.52
CA ASP A 126 14.27 1.71 5.98
C ASP A 126 13.32 2.75 5.36
N VAL A 127 12.22 2.29 4.76
CA VAL A 127 11.22 3.13 4.09
C VAL A 127 9.81 2.69 4.47
N LEU A 128 8.94 3.67 4.76
CA LEU A 128 7.50 3.47 4.88
C LEU A 128 6.79 4.19 3.73
N LEU A 129 6.02 3.46 2.95
CA LEU A 129 5.10 4.01 1.96
C LEU A 129 3.67 3.87 2.49
N ALA A 130 3.02 5.00 2.76
CA ALA A 130 1.69 5.05 3.35
C ALA A 130 0.71 5.89 2.51
N GLY A 131 -0.53 5.41 2.43
CA GLY A 131 -1.66 6.09 1.80
C GLY A 131 -2.46 6.95 2.78
N HIS A 132 -3.79 6.75 2.80
CA HIS A 132 -4.81 7.36 3.67
C HIS A 132 -5.03 8.87 3.53
N THR A 133 -3.99 9.64 3.24
CA THR A 133 -4.02 11.09 3.35
C THR A 133 -4.55 11.81 2.11
N HIS A 134 -5.06 11.07 1.11
CA HIS A 134 -5.75 11.56 -0.10
C HIS A 134 -5.14 12.81 -0.74
N GLY A 135 -3.81 12.94 -0.69
CA GLY A 135 -3.10 14.00 -1.37
C GLY A 135 -2.15 14.84 -0.53
N GLY A 136 -2.03 14.71 0.81
CA GLY A 136 -0.97 15.45 1.51
C GLY A 136 -0.28 14.77 2.69
N GLN A 137 0.86 15.30 3.13
CA GLN A 137 1.29 15.17 4.53
C GLN A 137 1.68 16.51 5.19
N ILE A 138 2.21 17.49 4.42
CA ILE A 138 2.34 18.94 4.70
C ILE A 138 2.43 19.70 3.35
N CYS A 139 2.06 21.00 3.23
CA CYS A 139 2.08 21.78 1.98
C CYS A 139 2.11 23.31 2.12
N LEU A 140 1.71 24.00 1.03
CA LEU A 140 1.94 25.39 0.65
C LEU A 140 0.65 26.25 0.70
N PRO A 141 0.77 27.59 0.66
CA PRO A 141 -0.30 28.50 0.25
C PRO A 141 -0.84 28.11 -1.14
N GLY A 142 -2.14 27.83 -1.26
CA GLY A 142 -2.75 27.24 -2.46
C GLY A 142 -3.27 25.82 -2.25
N GLY A 143 -2.90 25.14 -1.15
CA GLY A 143 -3.66 24.04 -0.56
C GLY A 143 -4.28 23.02 -1.54
N ILE A 144 -3.61 22.37 -2.53
CA ILE A 144 -2.23 21.85 -2.64
C ILE A 144 -1.70 21.54 -1.22
N PRO A 145 -1.98 20.37 -0.57
CA PRO A 145 -2.48 20.09 0.84
C PRO A 145 -1.55 19.80 2.09
N ILE A 146 -1.84 20.39 3.30
CA ILE A 146 -0.87 20.64 4.43
C ILE A 146 -0.92 19.68 5.65
N THR A 147 -1.81 18.73 5.85
CA THR A 147 -2.50 17.78 4.99
C THR A 147 -3.84 17.39 5.62
N LEU A 148 -4.66 16.69 4.86
CA LEU A 148 -5.98 16.15 5.16
C LEU A 148 -5.99 14.64 5.42
N ASP A 149 -6.93 14.24 6.29
CA ASP A 149 -7.54 12.90 6.39
C ASP A 149 -8.98 12.91 5.79
N SER A 150 -9.09 13.33 4.52
CA SER A 150 -10.24 13.25 3.59
C SER A 150 -11.40 14.28 3.59
N LYS A 151 -11.87 14.64 2.38
CA LYS A 151 -13.28 14.79 1.94
C LYS A 151 -13.31 14.58 0.42
N LEU A 152 -13.62 13.36 0.00
CA LEU A 152 -13.82 13.01 -1.40
C LEU A 152 -15.00 13.80 -1.98
N PRO A 153 -15.04 14.09 -3.31
CA PRO A 153 -16.25 14.59 -3.94
C PRO A 153 -17.43 13.62 -3.76
#